data_AF-A0A3B6U9P4-F1
#
_entry.id   AF-A0A3B6U9P4-F1
#
_cell.length_a   1.000
_cell.length_b   1.000
_cell.length_c   1.000
_cell.angle_alpha   90.00
_cell.angle_beta   90.00
_cell.angle_gamma   90.00
#
_symmetry.space_group_name_H-M   'P 1'
#
loop_
_entity.id
_entity.type
_entity.pdbx_description
1 polymer ?
#
loop_
_entity_poly.entity_id
_entity_poly.type
_entity_poly.pdbx_seq_one_letter_code
_entity_poly.pdbx_strand_id
1 'polypeptide(L)'
;MIYAYGRKGQMKEASRLFSEMKSSGLVPDIVTYNIFVKSYVANSMFEEAIDLVRYMVTHGCKPNERTYNSILQEYCRHDKIADAKSFLSNLPQLHPGISKQEQQRLLELLARHTSRDRG
;
A
#
# COMPACT_ATOMS: atom_id res chain seq x y z
N MET A 1 3.59 20.28 -6.78
CA MET A 1 3.18 19.86 -8.14
C MET A 1 3.53 18.39 -8.27
N ILE A 2 2.56 17.48 -8.03
CA ILE A 2 2.79 16.03 -8.04
C ILE A 2 2.13 15.49 -9.30
N TYR A 3 2.87 15.51 -10.42
CA TYR A 3 2.45 14.85 -11.66
C TYR A 3 3.41 13.70 -11.96
N ALA A 4 2.80 12.53 -12.18
CA ALA A 4 3.28 11.42 -12.99
C ALA A 4 4.74 10.96 -12.79
N TYR A 5 4.96 9.97 -11.92
CA TYR A 5 6.25 9.30 -11.79
C TYR A 5 6.15 7.82 -12.20
N GLY A 6 6.29 7.57 -13.50
CA GLY A 6 6.43 6.25 -14.09
C GLY A 6 7.83 6.05 -14.71
N ARG A 7 8.44 4.89 -14.41
CA ARG A 7 9.69 4.27 -14.92
C ARG A 7 10.94 4.43 -14.05
N LYS A 8 11.34 3.31 -13.43
CA LYS A 8 12.65 2.86 -12.85
C LYS A 8 13.68 3.87 -12.31
N GLY A 9 13.99 4.98 -12.97
CA GLY A 9 14.91 6.01 -12.47
C GLY A 9 14.34 6.82 -11.30
N GLN A 10 13.02 6.93 -11.22
CA GLN A 10 12.31 7.70 -10.19
C GLN A 10 12.13 6.96 -8.86
N MET A 11 12.47 5.67 -8.79
CA MET A 11 12.31 4.88 -7.56
C MET A 11 13.46 5.13 -6.58
N LYS A 12 14.69 5.30 -7.09
CA LYS A 12 15.79 5.86 -6.28
C LYS A 12 15.39 7.21 -5.72
N GLU A 13 14.75 8.06 -6.53
CA GLU A 13 14.28 9.37 -6.08
C GLU A 13 13.11 9.27 -5.09
N ALA A 14 12.16 8.34 -5.24
CA ALA A 14 11.09 8.15 -4.26
C ALA A 14 11.64 7.65 -2.91
N SER A 15 12.51 6.64 -2.92
CA SER A 15 13.18 6.14 -1.70
C SER A 15 14.13 7.18 -1.11
N ARG A 16 14.80 7.98 -1.95
CA ARG A 16 15.67 9.09 -1.54
C ARG A 16 14.86 10.22 -0.94
N LEU A 17 13.79 10.68 -1.57
CA LEU A 17 12.87 11.69 -1.04
C LEU A 17 12.30 11.26 0.30
N PHE A 18 11.90 9.99 0.42
CA PHE A 18 11.44 9.45 1.69
C PHE A 18 12.55 9.44 2.76
N SER A 19 13.78 9.07 2.38
CA SER A 19 14.95 9.11 3.26
C SER A 19 15.36 10.54 3.64
N GLU A 20 15.27 11.49 2.72
CA GLU A 20 15.55 12.91 2.94
C GLU A 20 14.49 13.54 3.85
N MET A 21 13.20 13.21 3.67
CA MET A 21 12.14 13.65 4.59
C MET A 21 12.40 13.13 6.01
N LYS A 22 12.78 11.86 6.15
CA LYS A 22 13.22 11.28 7.42
C LYS A 22 14.39 12.03 8.04
N SER A 23 15.46 12.28 7.27
CA SER A 23 16.67 12.95 7.77
C SER A 23 16.43 14.42 8.09
N SER A 24 15.45 15.05 7.45
CA SER A 24 15.07 16.45 7.66
C SER A 24 14.12 16.64 8.86
N GLY A 25 13.71 15.55 9.53
CA GLY A 25 12.71 15.60 10.61
C GLY A 25 11.30 15.93 10.13
N LEU A 26 11.04 15.90 8.82
CA LEU A 26 9.71 16.10 8.25
C LEU A 26 8.90 14.83 8.45
N VAL A 27 7.85 14.90 9.25
CA VAL A 27 6.91 13.80 9.48
C VAL A 27 5.95 13.74 8.29
N PRO A 28 6.02 12.72 7.41
CA PRO A 28 5.09 12.59 6.32
C PRO A 28 3.67 12.36 6.86
N ASP A 29 2.69 12.98 6.23
CA ASP A 29 1.28 12.75 6.55
C ASP A 29 0.71 11.53 5.78
N ILE A 30 -0.52 11.15 6.12
CA ILE A 30 -1.22 10.02 5.49
C ILE A 30 -1.37 10.18 3.97
N VAL A 31 -1.45 11.42 3.48
CA VAL A 31 -1.55 11.70 2.03
C VAL A 31 -0.23 11.39 1.35
N THR A 32 0.88 11.82 1.94
CA THR A 32 2.24 11.58 1.44
C THR A 32 2.54 10.09 1.40
N TYR A 33 2.23 9.36 2.47
CA TYR A 33 2.40 7.90 2.49
C TYR A 33 1.58 7.19 1.41
N ASN A 34 0.32 7.59 1.22
CA ASN A 34 -0.53 7.01 0.20
C ASN A 34 0.01 7.20 -1.22
N ILE A 35 0.67 8.33 -1.49
CA ILE A 35 1.35 8.58 -2.77
C ILE A 35 2.50 7.59 -2.96
N PHE A 36 3.35 7.40 -1.95
CA PHE A 36 4.46 6.46 -2.03
C PHE A 36 3.98 5.00 -2.16
N VAL A 37 2.98 4.58 -1.37
CA VAL A 37 2.39 3.24 -1.47
C VAL A 37 1.85 3.00 -2.89
N LYS A 38 1.05 3.94 -3.42
CA LYS A 38 0.53 3.85 -4.80
C LYS A 38 1.65 3.76 -5.83
N SER A 39 2.73 4.52 -5.64
CA SER A 39 3.90 4.46 -6.52
C SER A 39 4.59 3.10 -6.47
N TYR A 40 4.83 2.54 -5.27
CA TYR A 40 5.48 1.25 -5.13
C TYR A 40 4.67 0.13 -5.77
N VAL A 41 3.37 0.03 -5.44
CA VAL A 41 2.53 -1.04 -5.98
C VAL A 41 2.40 -0.95 -7.49
N ALA A 42 2.26 0.24 -8.08
CA ALA A 42 2.17 0.42 -9.53
C ALA A 42 3.43 -0.03 -10.29
N ASN A 43 4.55 -0.17 -9.59
CA ASN A 43 5.81 -0.71 -10.12
C ASN A 43 6.06 -2.17 -9.66
N SER A 44 5.02 -2.85 -9.16
CA SER A 44 5.07 -4.22 -8.63
C SER A 44 6.03 -4.39 -7.44
N MET A 45 6.38 -3.30 -6.75
CA MET A 45 7.26 -3.27 -5.57
C MET A 45 6.42 -3.47 -4.30
N PHE A 46 5.81 -4.65 -4.19
CA PHE A 46 4.85 -4.93 -3.13
C PHE A 46 5.50 -5.03 -1.75
N GLU A 47 6.71 -5.56 -1.65
CA GLU A 47 7.45 -5.66 -0.39
C GLU A 47 7.77 -4.27 0.18
N GLU A 48 8.26 -3.35 -0.66
CA GLU A 48 8.55 -1.98 -0.26
C GLU A 48 7.28 -1.22 0.14
N ALA A 49 6.16 -1.48 -0.53
CA ALA A 49 4.87 -0.94 -0.11
C ALA A 49 4.44 -1.47 1.27
N ILE A 50 4.63 -2.76 1.54
CA ILE A 50 4.30 -3.40 2.82
C ILE A 50 5.20 -2.86 3.94
N ASP A 51 6.50 -2.72 3.69
CA ASP A 51 7.45 -2.13 4.63
C ASP A 51 7.11 -0.67 4.95
N LEU A 52 6.67 0.10 3.95
CA LEU A 52 6.19 1.46 4.17
C LEU A 52 4.93 1.47 5.05
N VAL A 53 3.98 0.55 4.85
CA VAL A 53 2.81 0.42 5.72
C VAL A 53 3.21 0.06 7.15
N ARG A 54 4.18 -0.85 7.33
CA ARG A 54 4.73 -1.18 8.66
C ARG A 54 5.35 0.06 9.31
N TYR A 55 6.09 0.85 8.52
CA TYR A 55 6.70 2.08 8.98
C TYR A 55 5.64 3.10 9.44
N MET A 56 4.56 3.28 8.68
CA MET A 56 3.44 4.14 9.06
C MET A 56 2.90 3.76 10.45
N VAL A 57 2.57 2.48 10.64
CA VAL A 57 2.00 1.96 11.90
C VAL A 57 2.96 2.18 13.08
N THR A 58 4.24 1.86 12.91
CA THR A 58 5.26 2.01 13.98
C THR A 58 5.55 3.46 14.34
N HIS A 59 5.26 4.41 13.44
CA HIS A 59 5.46 5.85 13.65
C HIS A 59 4.15 6.58 13.98
N GLY A 60 3.10 5.86 14.36
CA GLY A 60 1.82 6.43 14.78
C GLY A 60 0.96 7.01 13.65
N CYS A 61 1.34 6.81 12.38
CA CYS A 61 0.53 7.16 11.23
C CYS A 61 -0.38 5.98 10.88
N LYS A 62 -1.69 6.09 11.12
CA LYS A 62 -2.63 5.00 10.84
C LYS A 62 -2.87 4.87 9.32
N PRO A 63 -2.53 3.73 8.68
CA PRO A 63 -2.93 3.47 7.30
C PRO A 63 -4.45 3.45 7.19
N ASN A 64 -4.99 3.85 6.04
CA ASN A 64 -6.43 3.93 5.82
C ASN A 64 -6.88 3.04 4.65
N GLU A 65 -8.20 3.03 4.41
CA GLU A 65 -8.81 2.25 3.33
C GLU A 65 -8.14 2.51 1.96
N ARG A 66 -7.71 3.75 1.67
CA ARG A 66 -7.02 4.07 0.40
C ARG A 66 -5.65 3.39 0.30
N THR A 67 -4.93 3.27 1.42
CA THR A 67 -3.63 2.58 1.47
C THR A 67 -3.80 1.11 1.07
N TYR A 68 -4.74 0.41 1.71
CA TYR A 68 -4.97 -1.01 1.47
C TYR A 68 -5.60 -1.28 0.11
N ASN A 69 -6.58 -0.47 -0.31
CA ASN A 69 -7.21 -0.61 -1.63
C ASN A 69 -6.18 -0.48 -2.76
N SER A 70 -5.20 0.42 -2.63
CA SER A 70 -4.15 0.57 -3.65
C SER A 70 -3.33 -0.72 -3.81
N ILE A 71 -2.96 -1.38 -2.70
CA ILE A 71 -2.22 -2.64 -2.71
C ILE A 71 -3.08 -3.77 -3.31
N LEU A 72 -4.33 -3.91 -2.87
CA LEU A 72 -5.22 -4.98 -3.31
C LEU A 72 -5.59 -4.86 -4.79
N GLN A 73 -5.93 -3.66 -5.26
CA GLN A 73 -6.24 -3.41 -6.67
C GLN A 73 -5.07 -3.78 -7.56
N GLU A 74 -3.86 -3.45 -7.14
CA GLU A 74 -2.67 -3.70 -7.94
C GLU A 74 -2.26 -5.18 -7.92
N TYR A 75 -2.47 -5.91 -6.82
CA TYR A 75 -2.37 -7.36 -6.83
C TYR A 75 -3.39 -7.99 -7.80
N CYS A 76 -4.64 -7.51 -7.79
CA CYS A 76 -5.67 -7.99 -8.73
C CYS A 76 -5.27 -7.72 -10.18
N ARG A 77 -4.73 -6.52 -10.48
CA ARG A 77 -4.29 -6.13 -11.83
C ARG A 77 -3.15 -7.00 -12.38
N HIS A 78 -2.40 -7.68 -11.50
CA HIS A 78 -1.32 -8.59 -11.87
C HIS A 78 -1.73 -10.08 -11.74
N ASP A 79 -3.02 -10.38 -11.60
CA ASP A 79 -3.55 -11.74 -11.37
C ASP A 79 -3.00 -12.44 -10.11
N LYS A 80 -2.45 -11.67 -9.17
CA LYS A 80 -1.83 -12.13 -7.93
C LYS A 80 -2.85 -12.24 -6.79
N ILE A 81 -3.96 -12.92 -7.04
CA ILE A 81 -5.06 -13.05 -6.07
C ILE A 81 -4.64 -13.82 -4.81
N ALA A 82 -3.78 -14.82 -4.95
CA ALA A 82 -3.24 -15.56 -3.81
C ALA A 82 -2.42 -14.64 -2.89
N ASP A 83 -1.58 -13.78 -3.48
CA ASP A 83 -0.77 -12.82 -2.73
C ASP A 83 -1.65 -11.74 -2.07
N ALA A 84 -2.70 -11.27 -2.75
CA ALA A 84 -3.68 -10.35 -2.16
C ALA A 84 -4.37 -10.96 -0.91
N LYS A 85 -4.76 -12.23 -0.98
CA LYS A 85 -5.33 -12.96 0.17
C LYS A 85 -4.32 -13.12 1.30
N SER A 86 -3.08 -13.49 0.98
CA SER A 86 -1.99 -13.61 1.96
C SER A 86 -1.73 -12.28 2.66
N PHE A 87 -1.70 -11.17 1.91
CA PHE A 87 -1.58 -9.83 2.47
C PHE A 87 -2.71 -9.52 3.47
N LEU A 88 -3.97 -9.83 3.13
CA LEU A 88 -5.12 -9.63 4.04
C LEU A 88 -5.07 -10.50 5.29
N SER A 89 -4.57 -11.73 5.17
CA SER A 89 -4.37 -12.63 6.31
C SER A 89 -3.26 -12.14 7.25
N ASN A 90 -2.21 -11.51 6.70
CA ASN A 90 -1.10 -10.93 7.47
C ASN A 90 -1.39 -9.50 7.97
N LEU A 91 -2.46 -8.88 7.51
CA LEU A 91 -2.83 -7.51 7.84
C LEU A 91 -2.95 -7.22 9.35
N PRO A 92 -3.52 -8.11 10.19
CA PRO A 92 -3.58 -7.90 11.64
C PRO A 92 -2.20 -7.90 12.30
N GLN A 93 -1.23 -8.62 11.73
CA GLN A 93 0.17 -8.62 12.22
C GLN A 93 0.89 -7.33 11.80
N LEU A 94 0.56 -6.82 10.61
CA LEU A 94 1.12 -5.57 10.07
C LEU A 94 0.54 -4.32 10.74
N HIS A 95 -0.76 -4.32 11.02
CA HIS A 95 -1.49 -3.23 11.64
C HIS A 95 -2.42 -3.78 12.74
N PRO A 96 -1.92 -3.94 13.98
CA PRO A 96 -2.70 -4.47 15.10
C PRO A 96 -3.96 -3.66 15.46
N GLY A 97 -4.08 -2.43 14.97
CA GLY A 97 -5.22 -1.53 15.19
C GLY A 97 -6.31 -1.59 14.11
N ILE A 98 -6.21 -2.51 13.14
CA ILE A 98 -7.26 -2.67 12.13
C ILE A 98 -8.52 -3.31 12.72
N SER A 99 -9.69 -2.77 12.40
CA SER A 99 -10.95 -3.35 12.86
C SER A 99 -11.33 -4.59 12.04
N LYS A 100 -12.00 -5.56 12.66
CA LYS A 100 -12.55 -6.72 11.94
C LYS A 100 -13.48 -6.32 10.80
N GLN A 101 -14.24 -5.23 10.98
CA GLN A 101 -15.14 -4.70 9.97
C GLN A 101 -14.38 -4.16 8.75
N GLU A 102 -13.29 -3.42 8.98
CA GLU A 102 -12.43 -2.90 7.91
C GLU A 102 -11.75 -4.06 7.15
N GLN A 103 -11.25 -5.07 7.87
CA GLN A 103 -10.70 -6.28 7.26
C GLN A 103 -11.73 -7.05 6.42
N GLN A 104 -12.95 -7.22 6.93
CA GLN A 104 -14.04 -7.88 6.20
C GLN A 104 -14.42 -7.11 4.93
N ARG A 105 -14.48 -5.79 4.99
CA ARG A 105 -14.78 -4.94 3.82
C ARG A 105 -13.70 -5.07 2.74
N LEU A 106 -12.42 -5.17 3.12
CA LEU A 106 -11.32 -5.40 2.17
C LEU A 106 -11.40 -6.81 1.54
N LEU A 107 -11.82 -7.83 2.29
CA LEU A 107 -12.07 -9.17 1.77
C LEU A 107 -13.21 -9.19 0.75
N GLU A 108 -14.32 -8.50 1.04
CA GLU A 108 -15.44 -8.35 0.10
C GLU A 108 -15.02 -7.61 -1.17
N LEU A 109 -14.19 -6.57 -1.05
CA LEU A 109 -13.63 -5.85 -2.20
C LEU A 109 -12.82 -6.80 -3.09
N LEU A 110 -11.93 -7.61 -2.50
CA LEU A 110 -11.16 -8.61 -3.23
C LEU A 110 -12.07 -9.65 -3.90
N ALA A 111 -13.09 -10.14 -3.20
CA ALA A 111 -14.06 -11.11 -3.75
C ALA A 111 -14.79 -10.55 -4.98
N ARG A 112 -15.25 -9.29 -4.93
CA ARG A 112 -15.93 -8.61 -6.05
C ARG A 112 -15.03 -8.43 -7.28
N HIS A 113 -13.74 -8.25 -7.09
CA HIS A 113 -12.79 -8.21 -8.22
C HIS A 113 -12.58 -9.61 -8.82
N THR A 114 -12.44 -10.65 -7.98
CA THR A 114 -12.23 -12.03 -8.47
C THR A 114 -13.44 -12.68 -9.14
N SER A 115 -14.66 -12.21 -8.86
CA SER A 115 -15.88 -12.69 -9.54
C SER A 115 -16.09 -12.04 -10.90
N ARG A 116 -15.47 -10.89 -11.16
CA ARG A 116 -15.64 -10.11 -12.39
C ARG A 116 -14.71 -10.55 -13.52
N ASP A 117 -13.59 -11.20 -13.23
CA ASP A 117 -12.66 -11.80 -14.21
C ASP A 117 -13.05 -13.23 -14.66
N ARG A 118 -14.11 -13.83 -14.08
CA ARG A 118 -14.60 -15.16 -14.48
C ARG A 118 -15.85 -15.11 -15.39
N GLY A 119 -16.13 -13.97 -15.99
CA GLY A 119 -17.30 -13.75 -16.86
C GLY A 119 -16.93 -13.74 -18.33
#